data_AF-A0A2M7RFU7-F1
#
_entry.id   AF-A0A2M7RFU7-F1
#
_cell.length_a   1.000
_cell.length_b   1.000
_cell.length_c   1.000
_cell.angle_alpha   90.00
_cell.angle_beta   90.00
_cell.angle_gamma   90.00
#
_symmetry.space_group_name_H-M   'P 1'
#
loop_
_entity.id
_entity.type
_entity.pdbx_description
1 polymer ?
#
loop_
_entity_poly.entity_id
_entity_poly.type
_entity_poly.pdbx_seq_one_letter_code
_entity_poly.pdbx_strand_id
1 'polypeptide(L)'
;MSFLRQAPVQKQQEKSTQIIALIGGATDTIFPELAHYLLYDSGAREAARGVVAIRKLEEFRSFIDFIFCEMFPQYLEPCFLYYQDKGPTLKNILTEEEIKEFDRLLITACKLATVYFNKQEGVRWSDLLELVSKK
;
A
#
# COMPACT_ATOMS: atom_id res chain seq x y z
N MET A 1 -17.31 25.53 41.18
CA MET A 1 -16.24 25.67 40.17
C MET A 1 -16.02 24.29 39.57
N SER A 2 -16.55 24.05 38.38
CA SER A 2 -16.52 22.73 37.73
C SER A 2 -15.53 22.79 36.57
N PHE A 3 -14.35 22.22 36.75
CA PHE A 3 -13.35 22.09 35.69
C PHE A 3 -13.74 20.94 34.75
N LEU A 4 -14.11 21.29 33.51
CA LEU A 4 -14.26 20.35 32.41
C LEU A 4 -12.89 19.74 32.09
N ARG A 5 -12.72 18.44 32.36
CA ARG A 5 -11.62 17.65 31.81
C ARG A 5 -11.87 17.46 30.31
N GLN A 6 -11.24 18.26 29.48
CA GLN A 6 -11.11 17.96 28.05
C GLN A 6 -10.03 16.87 27.89
N ALA A 7 -10.44 15.71 27.37
CA ALA A 7 -9.57 14.63 26.93
C ALA A 7 -9.16 14.85 25.44
N PRO A 8 -8.06 14.24 24.97
CA PRO A 8 -7.22 14.80 23.91
C PRO A 8 -7.70 14.45 22.49
N VAL A 9 -8.26 15.42 21.78
CA VAL A 9 -8.66 15.29 20.37
C VAL A 9 -7.43 15.34 19.42
N GLN A 10 -6.29 15.84 19.88
CA GLN A 10 -5.10 16.09 19.05
C GLN A 10 -4.31 14.83 18.65
N LYS A 11 -4.25 13.78 19.50
CA LYS A 11 -3.45 12.56 19.20
C LYS A 11 -4.05 11.67 18.10
N GLN A 12 -5.34 11.78 17.84
CA GLN A 12 -6.02 10.94 16.85
C GLN A 12 -5.85 11.49 15.43
N GLN A 13 -5.86 12.81 15.27
CA GLN A 13 -5.65 13.47 13.97
C GLN A 13 -4.23 13.30 13.44
N GLU A 14 -3.20 13.38 14.30
CA GLU A 14 -1.80 13.21 13.88
C GLU A 14 -1.50 11.81 13.33
N LYS A 15 -2.05 10.75 13.96
CA LYS A 15 -1.92 9.38 13.45
C LYS A 15 -2.57 9.23 12.08
N SER A 16 -3.76 9.81 11.88
CA SER A 16 -4.46 9.77 10.60
C SER A 16 -3.68 10.49 9.50
N THR A 17 -3.12 11.68 9.77
CA THR A 17 -2.32 12.44 8.79
C THR A 17 -1.02 11.71 8.42
N GLN A 18 -0.33 11.09 9.39
CA GLN A 18 0.88 10.30 9.12
C GLN A 18 0.56 9.02 8.32
N ILE A 19 -0.57 8.37 8.60
CA ILE A 19 -1.04 7.20 7.85
C ILE A 19 -1.39 7.58 6.41
N ILE A 20 -2.07 8.71 6.20
CA ILE A 20 -2.39 9.23 4.87
C ILE A 20 -1.12 9.54 4.09
N ALA A 21 -0.14 10.20 4.71
CA ALA A 21 1.16 10.46 4.07
C ALA A 21 1.90 9.17 3.73
N LEU A 22 1.85 8.16 4.60
CA LEU A 22 2.57 6.90 4.45
C LEU A 22 1.94 5.97 3.39
N ILE A 23 0.63 5.99 3.20
CA ILE A 23 -0.04 5.28 2.09
C ILE A 23 0.25 5.98 0.74
N GLY A 24 0.89 7.15 0.76
CA GLY A 24 1.14 7.98 -0.40
C GLY A 24 -0.11 8.76 -0.73
N GLY A 25 -0.44 9.73 0.14
CA GLY A 25 -1.55 10.68 0.04
C GLY A 25 -2.76 10.13 -0.69
N ALA A 26 -3.79 9.65 0.03
CA ALA A 26 -4.98 8.99 -0.53
C ALA A 26 -5.71 9.72 -1.70
N THR A 27 -5.24 10.91 -2.11
CA THR A 27 -5.68 11.73 -3.23
C THR A 27 -4.82 11.66 -4.50
N ASP A 28 -3.60 11.08 -4.47
CA ASP A 28 -2.64 11.16 -5.60
C ASP A 28 -2.11 9.80 -6.13
N THR A 29 -2.51 8.67 -5.53
CA THR A 29 -2.14 7.35 -6.07
C THR A 29 -2.91 7.01 -7.34
N ILE A 30 -2.28 6.26 -8.25
CA ILE A 30 -2.96 5.68 -9.42
C ILE A 30 -3.82 4.45 -9.07
N PHE A 31 -3.74 3.96 -7.82
CA PHE A 31 -4.48 2.81 -7.30
C PHE A 31 -5.48 3.25 -6.21
N PRO A 32 -6.56 3.97 -6.59
CA PRO A 32 -7.46 4.60 -5.64
C PRO A 32 -8.21 3.60 -4.75
N GLU A 33 -8.56 2.43 -5.26
CA GLU A 33 -9.31 1.44 -4.49
C GLU A 33 -8.44 0.79 -3.41
N LEU A 34 -7.19 0.47 -3.75
CA LEU A 34 -6.20 0.00 -2.78
C LEU A 34 -5.93 1.04 -1.69
N ALA A 35 -5.72 2.30 -2.07
CA ALA A 35 -5.51 3.36 -1.09
C ALA A 35 -6.70 3.50 -0.14
N HIS A 36 -7.92 3.45 -0.65
CA HIS A 36 -9.13 3.45 0.17
C HIS A 36 -9.15 2.24 1.11
N TYR A 37 -8.93 1.04 0.57
CA TYR A 37 -8.92 -0.19 1.37
C TYR A 37 -7.91 -0.12 2.52
N LEU A 38 -6.66 0.25 2.23
CA LEU A 38 -5.62 0.41 3.24
C LEU A 38 -5.91 1.58 4.19
N LEU A 39 -6.57 2.66 3.75
CA LEU A 39 -6.87 3.78 4.64
C LEU A 39 -7.89 3.41 5.72
N TYR A 40 -8.93 2.66 5.35
CA TYR A 40 -10.04 2.35 6.25
C TYR A 40 -9.86 1.04 7.03
N ASP A 41 -9.10 0.07 6.50
CA ASP A 41 -8.84 -1.20 7.17
C ASP A 41 -7.44 -1.21 7.80
N SER A 42 -7.38 -0.88 9.09
CA SER A 42 -6.12 -0.92 9.84
C SER A 42 -5.52 -2.31 9.95
N GLY A 43 -6.37 -3.36 9.99
CA GLY A 43 -5.93 -4.74 10.05
C GLY A 43 -5.26 -5.17 8.74
N ALA A 44 -5.84 -4.76 7.61
CA ALA A 44 -5.25 -4.98 6.30
C ALA A 44 -3.88 -4.29 6.15
N ARG A 45 -3.74 -3.06 6.65
CA ARG A 45 -2.43 -2.37 6.66
C ARG A 45 -1.39 -3.10 7.48
N GLU A 46 -1.76 -3.53 8.68
CA GLU A 46 -0.84 -4.24 9.58
C GLU A 46 -0.44 -5.58 8.97
N ALA A 47 -1.40 -6.31 8.40
CA ALA A 47 -1.14 -7.55 7.68
C ALA A 47 -0.21 -7.34 6.47
N ALA A 48 -0.48 -6.32 5.66
CA ALA A 48 0.37 -5.98 4.51
C ALA A 48 1.81 -5.60 4.94
N ARG A 49 1.97 -4.93 6.09
CA ARG A 49 3.30 -4.66 6.67
C ARG A 49 3.99 -5.93 7.22
N GLY A 50 3.21 -6.93 7.60
CA GLY A 50 3.68 -8.23 8.11
C GLY A 50 4.04 -9.24 7.01
N VAL A 51 3.75 -8.95 5.74
CA VAL A 51 4.16 -9.78 4.61
C VAL A 51 5.69 -9.79 4.51
N VAL A 52 6.26 -10.95 4.25
CA VAL A 52 7.70 -11.10 4.04
C VAL A 52 8.08 -10.38 2.75
N ALA A 53 8.94 -9.36 2.88
CA ALA A 53 9.38 -8.55 1.77
C ALA A 53 10.86 -8.79 1.45
N ILE A 54 11.20 -8.69 0.18
CA ILE A 54 12.59 -8.74 -0.31
C ILE A 54 13.26 -7.39 -0.05
N ARG A 55 12.52 -6.30 -0.26
CA ARG A 55 13.01 -4.92 -0.12
C ARG A 55 12.55 -4.26 1.17
N LYS A 56 13.20 -3.15 1.50
CA LYS A 56 12.84 -2.32 2.64
C LYS A 56 11.81 -1.27 2.22
N LEU A 57 10.80 -1.04 3.05
CA LEU A 57 9.77 -0.03 2.80
C LEU A 57 10.38 1.38 2.65
N GLU A 58 11.46 1.67 3.35
CA GLU A 58 12.13 2.99 3.35
C GLU A 58 12.78 3.34 2.00
N GLU A 59 12.95 2.36 1.09
CA GLU A 59 13.44 2.60 -0.27
C GLU A 59 12.37 3.22 -1.18
N PHE A 60 11.11 3.24 -0.76
CA PHE A 60 9.97 3.66 -1.58
C PHE A 60 9.37 4.97 -1.11
N ARG A 61 8.84 5.76 -2.05
CA ARG A 61 8.13 7.02 -1.73
C ARG A 61 6.78 6.77 -1.06
N SER A 62 6.15 5.62 -1.27
CA SER A 62 4.87 5.27 -0.66
C SER A 62 4.77 3.78 -0.32
N PHE A 63 3.87 3.45 0.62
CA PHE A 63 3.55 2.06 0.95
C PHE A 63 2.90 1.31 -0.21
N ILE A 64 2.14 2.00 -1.05
CA ILE A 64 1.52 1.40 -2.24
C ILE A 64 2.59 1.05 -3.28
N ASP A 65 3.55 1.94 -3.53
CA ASP A 65 4.63 1.67 -4.47
C ASP A 65 5.48 0.48 -4.01
N PHE A 66 5.72 0.37 -2.70
CA PHE A 66 6.40 -0.77 -2.11
C PHE A 66 5.68 -2.08 -2.42
N ILE A 67 4.38 -2.18 -2.13
CA ILE A 67 3.59 -3.39 -2.40
C ILE A 67 3.57 -3.68 -3.91
N PHE A 68 3.34 -2.65 -4.73
CA PHE A 68 3.29 -2.76 -6.18
C PHE A 68 4.61 -3.30 -6.75
N CYS A 69 5.75 -2.75 -6.34
CA CYS A 69 7.05 -3.18 -6.83
C CYS A 69 7.52 -4.53 -6.28
N GLU A 70 7.05 -4.94 -5.10
CA GLU A 70 7.28 -6.30 -4.57
C GLU A 70 6.48 -7.35 -5.37
N MET A 71 5.28 -7.01 -5.83
CA MET A 71 4.48 -7.88 -6.71
C MET A 71 4.93 -7.82 -8.17
N PHE A 72 5.32 -6.66 -8.67
CA PHE A 72 5.66 -6.44 -10.07
C PHE A 72 7.07 -5.85 -10.21
N PRO A 73 8.13 -6.65 -10.01
CA PRO A 73 9.52 -6.17 -10.03
C PRO A 73 9.94 -5.49 -11.33
N GLN A 74 9.27 -5.76 -12.46
CA GLN A 74 9.55 -5.11 -13.74
C GLN A 74 9.31 -3.59 -13.72
N TYR A 75 8.53 -3.07 -12.76
CA TYR A 75 8.28 -1.63 -12.61
C TYR A 75 9.21 -0.94 -11.59
N LEU A 76 10.13 -1.67 -10.94
CA LEU A 76 11.07 -1.10 -9.97
C LEU A 76 11.91 0.03 -10.55
N GLU A 77 12.57 -0.22 -11.69
CA GLU A 77 13.43 0.76 -12.33
C GLU A 77 12.64 2.01 -12.78
N PRO A 78 11.49 1.89 -13.47
CA PRO A 78 10.62 3.02 -13.75
C PRO A 78 10.23 3.84 -12.50
N CYS A 79 9.83 3.18 -11.41
CA CYS A 79 9.49 3.86 -10.15
C CYS A 79 10.68 4.63 -9.58
N PHE A 80 11.87 4.04 -9.52
CA PHE A 80 13.06 4.70 -9.00
C PHE A 80 13.58 5.83 -9.90
N LEU A 81 13.45 5.71 -11.23
CA LEU A 81 13.74 6.80 -12.15
C LEU A 81 12.77 7.97 -11.94
N TYR A 82 11.48 7.68 -11.76
CA TYR A 82 10.50 8.70 -11.39
C TYR A 82 10.84 9.36 -10.04
N TYR A 83 11.33 8.60 -9.05
CA TYR A 83 11.74 9.17 -7.76
C TYR A 83 12.95 10.10 -7.82
N GLN A 84 13.70 10.06 -8.92
CA GLN A 84 14.83 10.95 -9.19
C GLN A 84 14.47 12.07 -10.17
N ASP A 85 13.18 12.21 -10.53
CA ASP A 85 12.68 13.14 -11.54
C ASP A 85 13.33 12.92 -12.93
N LYS A 86 13.73 11.67 -13.21
CA LYS A 86 14.42 11.24 -14.45
C LYS A 86 13.57 10.33 -15.35
N GLY A 87 12.43 9.87 -14.86
CA GLY A 87 11.57 8.90 -15.55
C GLY A 87 10.12 9.36 -15.67
N PRO A 88 9.34 8.73 -16.57
CA PRO A 88 7.91 8.98 -16.67
C PRO A 88 7.17 8.45 -15.42
N THR A 89 6.00 9.02 -15.14
CA THR A 89 5.10 8.49 -14.11
C THR A 89 4.56 7.12 -14.52
N LEU A 90 4.18 6.27 -13.57
CA LEU A 90 3.49 5.00 -13.88
C LEU A 90 2.22 5.22 -14.71
N LYS A 91 1.49 6.33 -14.47
CA LYS A 91 0.31 6.72 -15.26
C LYS A 91 0.62 6.93 -16.75
N ASN A 92 1.84 7.31 -17.09
CA ASN A 92 2.27 7.49 -18.48
C ASN A 92 2.76 6.18 -19.12
N ILE A 93 3.09 5.17 -18.31
CA ILE A 93 3.59 3.87 -18.79
C ILE A 93 2.45 2.87 -18.94
N LEU A 94 1.47 2.92 -18.03
CA LEU A 94 0.37 1.97 -17.93
C LEU A 94 -0.90 2.50 -18.59
N THR A 95 -1.68 1.61 -19.21
CA THR A 95 -3.03 1.95 -19.68
C THR A 95 -4.03 2.02 -18.51
N GLU A 96 -5.19 2.63 -18.73
CA GLU A 96 -6.24 2.66 -17.71
C GLU A 96 -6.75 1.25 -17.34
N GLU A 97 -6.78 0.34 -18.30
CA GLU A 97 -7.13 -1.07 -18.08
C GLU A 97 -6.09 -1.78 -17.20
N GLU A 98 -4.80 -1.56 -17.47
CA GLU A 98 -3.71 -2.11 -16.66
C GLU A 98 -3.75 -1.58 -15.23
N ILE A 99 -3.97 -0.26 -15.08
CA ILE A 99 -4.10 0.36 -13.75
C ILE A 99 -5.25 -0.27 -12.96
N LYS A 100 -6.42 -0.44 -13.57
CA LYS A 100 -7.58 -1.08 -12.92
C LYS A 100 -7.29 -2.52 -12.54
N GLU A 101 -6.64 -3.27 -13.42
CA GLU A 101 -6.30 -4.67 -13.17
C GLU A 101 -5.27 -4.79 -12.04
N PHE A 102 -4.23 -3.95 -12.02
CA PHE A 102 -3.27 -3.93 -10.92
C PHE A 102 -3.92 -3.54 -9.60
N ASP A 103 -4.80 -2.53 -9.57
CA ASP A 103 -5.52 -2.13 -8.35
C ASP A 103 -6.31 -3.33 -7.78
N ARG A 104 -7.05 -4.04 -8.65
CA ARG A 104 -7.78 -5.26 -8.30
C ARG A 104 -6.86 -6.35 -7.73
N LEU A 105 -5.73 -6.62 -8.39
CA LEU A 105 -4.77 -7.63 -7.97
C LEU A 105 -4.14 -7.27 -6.61
N LEU A 106 -3.74 -6.02 -6.41
CA LEU A 106 -3.15 -5.53 -5.17
C LEU A 106 -4.12 -5.64 -3.99
N ILE A 107 -5.38 -5.26 -4.18
CA ILE A 107 -6.42 -5.41 -3.14
C ILE A 107 -6.62 -6.88 -2.79
N THR A 108 -6.71 -7.74 -3.81
CA THR A 108 -6.91 -9.17 -3.59
C THR A 108 -5.71 -9.78 -2.85
N ALA A 109 -4.49 -9.38 -3.21
CA ALA A 109 -3.28 -9.78 -2.50
C ALA A 109 -3.28 -9.29 -1.05
N CYS A 110 -3.66 -8.04 -0.78
CA CYS A 110 -3.77 -7.52 0.59
C CYS A 110 -4.83 -8.26 1.43
N LYS A 111 -5.95 -8.65 0.82
CA LYS A 111 -6.96 -9.50 1.48
C LYS A 111 -6.39 -10.87 1.83
N LEU A 112 -5.65 -11.49 0.92
CA LEU A 112 -4.97 -12.76 1.19
C LEU A 112 -3.88 -12.60 2.26
N ALA A 113 -3.08 -11.55 2.20
CA ALA A 113 -2.09 -11.22 3.23
C ALA A 113 -2.76 -11.16 4.62
N THR A 114 -3.94 -10.56 4.73
CA THR A 114 -4.73 -10.53 5.96
C THR A 114 -5.10 -11.93 6.46
N VAL A 115 -5.46 -12.84 5.56
CA VAL A 115 -5.75 -14.25 5.92
C VAL A 115 -4.49 -14.94 6.46
N TYR A 116 -3.35 -14.82 5.78
CA TYR A 116 -2.08 -15.42 6.21
C TYR A 116 -1.59 -14.83 7.54
N PHE A 117 -1.68 -13.51 7.69
CA PHE A 117 -1.34 -12.81 8.93
C PHE A 117 -2.18 -13.31 10.11
N ASN A 118 -3.49 -13.45 9.94
CA ASN A 118 -4.38 -13.98 10.98
C ASN A 118 -4.08 -15.44 11.35
N LYS A 119 -3.51 -16.22 10.42
CA LYS A 119 -3.02 -17.58 10.66
C LYS A 119 -1.60 -17.63 11.23
N GLN A 120 -0.93 -16.48 11.36
CA GLN A 120 0.49 -16.37 11.73
C GLN A 120 1.41 -17.13 10.77
N GLU A 121 1.01 -17.23 9.51
CA GLU A 121 1.79 -17.85 8.45
C GLU A 121 2.57 -16.77 7.68
N GLY A 122 3.86 -17.00 7.45
CA GLY A 122 4.67 -16.14 6.61
C GLY A 122 4.35 -16.35 5.13
N VAL A 123 4.17 -15.26 4.39
CA VAL A 123 3.95 -15.27 2.94
C VAL A 123 4.71 -14.12 2.29
N ARG A 124 5.14 -14.26 1.04
CA ARG A 124 5.74 -13.16 0.26
C ARG A 124 4.75 -12.57 -0.71
N TRP A 125 4.99 -11.32 -1.12
CA TRP A 125 4.19 -10.66 -2.16
C TRP A 125 4.21 -11.39 -3.50
N SER A 126 5.34 -11.98 -3.89
CA SER A 126 5.44 -12.81 -5.09
C SER A 126 4.51 -14.04 -5.05
N ASP A 127 4.44 -14.70 -3.89
CA ASP A 127 3.60 -15.89 -3.70
C ASP A 127 2.12 -15.51 -3.76
N LEU A 128 1.76 -14.35 -3.17
CA LEU A 128 0.41 -13.80 -3.23
C LEU A 128 0.01 -13.44 -4.67
N LEU A 129 0.92 -12.87 -5.46
CA LEU A 129 0.67 -12.58 -6.88
C LEU A 129 0.30 -13.86 -7.64
N GLU A 130 1.09 -14.92 -7.49
CA GLU A 130 0.81 -16.20 -8.15
C GLU A 130 -0.58 -16.76 -7.80
N LEU A 131 -1.03 -16.57 -6.57
CA LEU A 131 -2.34 -17.03 -6.11
C LEU A 131 -3.49 -16.19 -6.69
N VAL A 132 -3.30 -14.88 -6.87
CA VAL A 132 -4.35 -14.00 -7.40
C VAL A 132 -4.41 -14.01 -8.93
N SER A 133 -3.30 -14.26 -9.62
CA SER A 133 -3.26 -14.35 -11.09
C SER A 133 -3.81 -15.67 -11.64
N LYS A 134 -4.02 -16.69 -10.79
CA LYS A 134 -4.60 -18.00 -11.17
C LYS A 134 -6.13 -18.05 -11.08
N LYS A 135 -6.79 -16.97 -10.66
CA LYS A 135 -8.24 -16.86 -10.49
C LYS A 135 -8.87 -16.01 -11.58
#